data_AF-A0AA40YNW7-F1
#
_entry.id   AF-A0AA40YNW7-F1
#
_cell.length_a   1.000
_cell.length_b   1.000
_cell.length_c   1.000
_cell.angle_alpha   90.00
_cell.angle_beta   90.00
_cell.angle_gamma   90.00
#
_symmetry.space_group_name_H-M   'P 1'
#
loop_
_entity.id
_entity.type
_entity.pdbx_description
1 polymer ?
#
loop_
_entity_poly.entity_id
_entity_poly.type
_entity_poly.pdbx_seq_one_letter_code
_entity_poly.pdbx_strand_id
1 'polypeptide(L)'
;MPADASSAIPLALDQLREQLDVGPEEVPSLLERLAQVPNPRDPRGVRHALAVVLALTACAVLAGATSLLAVGEWIADAPPQVLERLGVCPDPVLPRRQVPAEATVRRLLTRIDGDALDRAVGGWLADRRPASAGLRGLSVDGKSLRGAAKARGRKIHLLAAVEHTTGLVLAQLDVGEKTGETTRFQPLLDSVADLAGTVVTSDALHTQRGHAAYLLGRRAHYIAIVKGNQKNLRTQLKSLPWKDLPLQGRTRGTGHGRAEIRRIKVATAGNLLFPGARQAVQIKRRRTDRKTGKTTITTVYAVISLTAEQASPAQLAKLIRDHWRIEALHHVRDTTFAEDASQLRTGNAPRAMATWRNLAVGALRLNGVKNIASGLRRNARDAHCPLALLVLA
;
A
#
# COMPACT_ATOMS: atom_id res chain seq x y z
N MET A 1 18.25 -53.85 -33.11
CA MET A 1 18.45 -52.39 -33.16
C MET A 1 17.30 -51.74 -32.41
N PRO A 2 17.56 -51.11 -31.25
CA PRO A 2 16.52 -50.64 -30.34
C PRO A 2 15.87 -49.35 -30.83
N ALA A 3 14.67 -49.09 -30.30
CA ALA A 3 13.82 -47.94 -30.64
C ALA A 3 14.47 -46.59 -30.31
N ASP A 4 14.21 -45.59 -31.16
CA ASP A 4 14.63 -44.21 -30.99
C ASP A 4 14.07 -43.61 -29.69
N ALA A 5 14.98 -43.06 -28.88
CA ALA A 5 14.65 -42.38 -27.64
C ALA A 5 13.88 -41.07 -27.91
N SER A 6 12.78 -40.91 -27.18
CA SER A 6 11.91 -39.75 -27.13
C SER A 6 12.67 -38.43 -26.88
N SER A 7 12.19 -37.38 -27.56
CA SER A 7 12.65 -35.99 -27.50
C SER A 7 13.05 -35.50 -26.10
N ALA A 8 14.27 -34.99 -25.99
CA ALA A 8 14.69 -34.14 -24.88
C ALA A 8 13.88 -32.83 -24.91
N ILE A 9 13.06 -32.61 -23.89
CA ILE A 9 12.47 -31.30 -23.59
C ILE A 9 13.62 -30.35 -23.26
N PRO A 10 13.87 -29.27 -24.03
CA PRO A 10 14.84 -28.27 -23.62
C PRO A 10 14.36 -27.63 -22.32
N LEU A 11 15.25 -27.65 -21.33
CA LEU A 11 15.09 -27.05 -20.01
C LEU A 11 14.55 -25.62 -20.11
N ALA A 12 13.29 -25.43 -19.73
CA ALA A 12 12.66 -24.13 -19.45
C ALA A 12 13.35 -23.34 -18.31
N LEU A 13 14.46 -23.86 -17.78
CA LEU A 13 15.29 -23.21 -16.75
C LEU A 13 16.31 -22.23 -17.33
N ASP A 14 16.76 -22.39 -18.58
CA ASP A 14 17.78 -21.48 -19.15
C ASP A 14 17.17 -20.15 -19.65
N GLN A 15 15.89 -20.14 -20.02
CA GLN A 15 15.18 -18.92 -20.40
C GLN A 15 14.84 -17.99 -19.22
N LEU A 16 14.96 -18.47 -17.97
CA LEU A 16 14.78 -17.66 -16.76
C LEU A 16 16.07 -16.94 -16.32
N ARG A 17 17.22 -17.25 -16.93
CA ARG A 17 18.53 -16.67 -16.56
C ARG A 17 18.95 -15.47 -17.40
N GLU A 18 18.37 -15.27 -18.60
CA GLU A 18 18.80 -14.22 -19.53
C GLU A 18 17.95 -12.93 -19.51
N GLN A 19 17.15 -12.67 -18.48
CA GLN A 19 16.43 -11.38 -18.32
C GLN A 19 16.84 -10.53 -17.11
N LEU A 20 17.99 -10.84 -16.51
CA LEU A 20 18.55 -10.03 -15.43
C LEU A 20 19.88 -9.42 -15.86
N ASP A 21 19.83 -8.52 -16.84
CA ASP A 21 20.99 -7.68 -17.13
C ASP A 21 20.60 -6.20 -17.25
N VAL A 22 20.47 -5.60 -16.07
CA VAL A 22 20.76 -4.18 -15.81
C VAL A 22 21.51 -4.20 -14.48
N GLY A 23 22.80 -3.89 -14.49
CA GLY A 23 23.64 -3.88 -13.28
C GLY A 23 23.02 -3.00 -12.20
N PRO A 24 22.91 -3.47 -10.94
CA PRO A 24 22.22 -2.73 -9.92
C PRO A 24 23.13 -1.62 -9.36
N GLU A 25 22.65 -0.38 -9.34
CA GLU A 25 22.84 0.40 -8.11
C GLU A 25 22.36 -0.52 -6.97
N GLU A 26 23.22 -0.86 -6.01
CA GLU A 26 22.87 -1.78 -4.92
C GLU A 26 21.63 -1.25 -4.19
N VAL A 27 20.47 -1.86 -4.48
CA VAL A 27 19.21 -1.46 -3.88
C VAL A 27 19.29 -1.80 -2.39
N PRO A 28 19.10 -0.83 -1.48
CA PRO A 28 19.25 -1.08 -0.05
C PRO A 28 18.39 -2.25 0.42
N SER A 29 19.00 -3.12 1.22
CA SER A 29 18.34 -4.19 1.94
C SER A 29 17.34 -3.65 2.95
N LEU A 30 16.43 -4.51 3.42
CA LEU A 30 15.51 -4.10 4.48
C LEU A 30 16.26 -3.78 5.78
N LEU A 31 17.33 -4.52 6.11
CA LEU A 31 18.12 -4.27 7.32
C LEU A 31 18.79 -2.89 7.30
N GLU A 32 19.36 -2.49 6.17
CA GLU A 32 19.98 -1.16 6.03
C GLU A 32 18.96 -0.04 6.22
N ARG A 33 17.76 -0.17 5.62
CA ARG A 33 16.69 0.81 5.80
C ARG A 33 16.17 0.83 7.23
N LEU A 34 16.05 -0.33 7.89
CA LEU A 34 15.63 -0.41 9.30
C LEU A 34 16.70 0.11 10.27
N ALA A 35 17.98 0.04 9.92
CA ALA A 35 19.07 0.59 10.70
C ALA A 35 19.04 2.13 10.78
N GLN A 36 18.41 2.79 9.81
CA GLN A 36 18.22 4.26 9.80
C GLN A 36 17.15 4.74 10.79
N VAL A 37 16.35 3.84 11.36
CA VAL A 37 15.32 4.21 12.34
C VAL A 37 15.99 4.57 13.68
N PRO A 38 15.69 5.74 14.28
CA PRO A 38 16.26 6.12 15.57
C PRO A 38 15.93 5.07 16.65
N ASN A 39 16.95 4.65 17.42
CA ASN A 39 16.77 3.67 18.50
C ASN A 39 16.29 4.37 19.78
N PRO A 40 15.04 4.16 20.25
CA PRO A 40 14.49 4.86 21.41
C PRO A 40 14.88 4.21 22.75
N ARG A 41 15.76 3.19 22.73
CA ARG A 41 16.14 2.42 23.92
C ARG A 41 17.37 3.04 24.59
N ASP A 42 17.41 2.96 25.92
CA ASP A 42 18.60 3.33 26.69
C ASP A 42 19.80 2.44 26.29
N PRO A 43 20.97 3.02 25.96
CA PRO A 43 22.16 2.27 25.58
C PRO A 43 22.58 1.19 26.59
N ARG A 44 22.38 1.42 27.89
CA ARG A 44 22.83 0.52 28.97
C ARG A 44 22.12 -0.83 29.01
N GLY A 45 21.03 -1.01 28.23
CA GLY A 45 20.22 -2.24 28.21
C GLY A 45 20.03 -2.87 26.82
N VAL A 46 20.80 -2.44 25.81
CA VAL A 46 20.65 -2.96 24.45
C VAL A 46 21.36 -4.30 24.29
N ARG A 47 20.60 -5.39 24.25
CA ARG A 47 21.10 -6.75 23.97
C ARG A 47 21.00 -7.18 22.51
N HIS A 48 20.08 -6.57 21.77
CA HIS A 48 19.82 -6.89 20.36
C HIS A 48 19.85 -5.61 19.54
N ALA A 49 20.54 -5.65 18.40
CA ALA A 49 20.53 -4.56 17.44
C ALA A 49 19.09 -4.22 17.02
N LEU A 50 18.82 -2.93 16.81
CA LEU A 50 17.46 -2.46 16.52
C LEU A 50 16.91 -3.13 15.25
N ALA A 51 17.67 -3.08 14.17
CA ALA A 51 17.29 -3.64 12.87
C ALA A 51 16.93 -5.13 12.98
N VAL A 52 17.63 -5.89 13.82
CA VAL A 52 17.37 -7.33 14.06
C VAL A 52 16.01 -7.55 14.71
N VAL A 53 15.68 -6.81 15.77
CA VAL A 53 14.36 -6.93 16.44
C VAL A 53 13.22 -6.55 15.49
N LEU A 54 13.43 -5.52 14.67
CA LEU A 54 12.47 -5.07 13.67
C LEU A 54 12.30 -6.08 12.52
N ALA A 55 13.40 -6.67 12.04
CA ALA A 55 13.37 -7.71 11.01
C ALA A 55 12.70 -9.00 11.48
N LEU A 56 12.96 -9.42 12.72
CA LEU A 56 12.24 -10.52 13.37
C LEU A 56 10.73 -10.25 13.45
N THR A 57 10.36 -9.02 13.81
CA THR A 57 8.95 -8.60 13.82
C THR A 57 8.34 -8.66 12.43
N ALA A 58 9.05 -8.18 11.40
CA ALA A 58 8.62 -8.25 10.01
C ALA A 58 8.39 -9.70 9.56
N CYS A 59 9.31 -10.61 9.89
CA CYS A 59 9.21 -12.03 9.56
C CYS A 59 8.01 -12.68 10.24
N ALA A 60 7.80 -12.43 11.54
CA ALA A 60 6.66 -12.94 12.28
C ALA A 60 5.32 -12.46 11.70
N VAL A 61 5.19 -11.18 11.36
CA VAL A 61 3.97 -10.64 10.74
C VAL A 61 3.76 -11.24 9.34
N LEU A 62 4.84 -11.44 8.59
CA LEU A 62 4.81 -12.09 7.28
C LEU A 62 4.51 -13.61 7.36
N ALA A 63 4.68 -14.22 8.54
CA ALA A 63 4.21 -15.55 8.90
C ALA A 63 2.79 -15.56 9.51
N GLY A 64 2.13 -14.40 9.59
CA GLY A 64 0.73 -14.28 10.03
C GLY A 64 0.53 -13.87 11.49
N ALA A 65 1.57 -13.46 12.22
CA ALA A 65 1.42 -12.92 13.56
C ALA A 65 0.59 -11.61 13.54
N THR A 66 -0.57 -11.62 14.19
CA THR A 66 -1.49 -10.47 14.23
C THR A 66 -1.43 -9.67 15.53
N SER A 67 -0.74 -10.20 16.55
CA SER A 67 -0.56 -9.62 17.89
C SER A 67 0.91 -9.64 18.30
N LEU A 68 1.30 -8.81 19.27
CA LEU A 68 2.67 -8.81 19.79
C LEU A 68 3.01 -10.12 20.51
N LEU A 69 2.01 -10.78 21.11
CA LEU A 69 2.18 -12.11 21.69
C LEU A 69 2.58 -13.13 20.61
N ALA A 70 1.82 -13.19 19.51
CA ALA A 70 2.13 -14.06 18.38
C ALA A 70 3.50 -13.73 17.75
N VAL A 71 3.91 -12.46 17.76
CA VAL A 71 5.26 -12.07 17.34
C VAL A 71 6.31 -12.66 18.28
N GLY A 72 6.11 -12.57 19.60
CA GLY A 72 7.01 -13.15 20.59
C GLY A 72 7.10 -14.67 20.51
N GLU A 73 5.97 -15.35 20.33
CA GLU A 73 5.87 -16.80 20.14
C GLU A 73 6.64 -17.24 18.88
N TRP A 74 6.39 -16.57 17.74
CA TRP A 74 7.13 -16.87 16.51
C TRP A 74 8.64 -16.68 16.65
N ILE A 75 9.08 -15.64 17.36
CA ILE A 75 10.51 -15.39 17.62
C ILE A 75 11.11 -16.48 18.51
N ALA A 76 10.37 -16.95 19.52
CA ALA A 76 10.81 -18.03 20.41
C ALA A 76 10.92 -19.38 19.68
N ASP A 77 10.03 -19.63 18.73
CA ASP A 77 9.96 -20.88 17.96
C ASP A 77 10.83 -20.86 16.68
N ALA A 78 11.45 -19.72 16.36
CA ALA A 78 12.24 -19.56 15.14
C ALA A 78 13.47 -20.51 15.14
N PRO A 79 13.72 -21.24 14.03
CA PRO A 79 14.87 -22.13 13.93
C PRO A 79 16.20 -21.40 14.17
N PRO A 80 17.19 -22.04 14.81
CA PRO A 80 18.52 -21.44 15.05
C PRO A 80 19.15 -20.82 13.80
N GLN A 81 19.04 -21.47 12.65
CA GLN A 81 19.62 -21.00 11.38
C GLN A 81 18.94 -19.71 10.87
N VAL A 82 17.64 -19.55 11.13
CA VAL A 82 16.89 -18.33 10.81
C VAL A 82 17.34 -17.18 11.71
N LEU A 83 17.47 -17.46 13.01
CA LEU A 83 17.94 -16.50 14.01
C LEU A 83 19.37 -16.01 13.67
N GLU A 84 20.28 -16.90 13.29
CA GLU A 84 21.65 -16.54 12.88
C GLU A 84 21.69 -15.63 11.66
N ARG A 85 20.93 -15.97 10.62
CA ARG A 85 20.86 -15.15 9.40
C ARG A 85 20.35 -13.74 9.69
N LEU A 86 19.46 -13.60 10.66
CA LEU A 86 18.95 -12.30 11.11
C LEU A 86 19.89 -11.59 12.10
N GLY A 87 21.04 -12.17 12.47
CA GLY A 87 22.02 -11.56 13.37
C GLY A 87 21.78 -11.82 14.86
N VAL A 88 21.02 -12.85 15.22
CA VAL A 88 20.89 -13.32 16.61
C VAL A 88 21.95 -14.38 16.89
N CYS A 89 23.07 -13.92 17.44
CA CYS A 89 24.20 -14.78 17.78
C CYS A 89 23.91 -15.62 19.04
N PRO A 90 24.51 -16.83 19.14
CA PRO A 90 24.58 -17.59 20.39
C PRO A 90 25.26 -16.76 21.48
N ASP A 91 24.82 -16.94 22.72
CA ASP A 91 25.51 -16.38 23.87
C ASP A 91 26.86 -17.13 24.03
N PRO A 92 28.00 -16.43 24.16
CA PRO A 92 29.30 -17.08 24.27
C PRO A 92 29.51 -17.84 25.58
N VAL A 93 28.67 -17.59 26.59
CA VAL A 93 28.77 -18.17 27.94
C VAL A 93 27.64 -19.16 28.23
N LEU A 94 26.44 -18.92 27.70
CA LEU A 94 25.28 -19.80 27.88
C LEU A 94 24.96 -20.58 26.60
N PRO A 95 24.66 -21.89 26.66
CA PRO A 95 24.29 -22.68 25.47
C PRO A 95 22.91 -22.32 24.88
N ARG A 96 22.33 -21.17 25.27
CA ARG A 96 21.01 -20.70 24.83
C ARG A 96 21.16 -19.39 24.08
N ARG A 97 20.54 -19.31 22.90
CA ARG A 97 20.35 -18.02 22.20
C ARG A 97 19.44 -17.14 23.03
N GLN A 98 19.89 -15.94 23.37
CA GLN A 98 18.98 -14.93 23.91
C GLN A 98 18.19 -14.33 22.74
N VAL A 99 16.90 -14.62 22.67
CA VAL A 99 15.99 -14.02 21.70
C VAL A 99 15.20 -12.87 22.34
N PRO A 100 14.77 -11.85 21.57
CA PRO A 100 13.93 -10.80 22.08
C PRO A 100 12.58 -11.34 22.55
N ALA A 101 12.29 -11.23 23.85
CA ALA A 101 10.97 -11.56 24.39
C ALA A 101 9.89 -10.57 23.88
N GLU A 102 8.62 -10.99 23.94
CA GLU A 102 7.44 -10.18 23.62
C GLU A 102 7.48 -8.79 24.26
N ALA A 103 7.84 -8.72 25.56
CA ALA A 103 7.94 -7.46 26.30
C ALA A 103 8.99 -6.50 25.71
N THR A 104 10.08 -7.03 25.15
CA THR A 104 11.11 -6.23 24.46
C THR A 104 10.57 -5.66 23.17
N VAL A 105 9.90 -6.47 22.35
CA VAL A 105 9.25 -6.02 21.11
C VAL A 105 8.19 -4.96 21.42
N ARG A 106 7.33 -5.20 22.41
CA ARG A 106 6.31 -4.25 22.85
C ARG A 106 6.90 -2.90 23.26
N ARG A 107 7.87 -2.90 24.18
CA ARG A 107 8.51 -1.67 24.65
C ARG A 107 9.20 -0.91 23.53
N LEU A 108 9.73 -1.62 22.53
CA LEU A 108 10.33 -1.01 21.36
C LEU A 108 9.27 -0.36 20.47
N LEU A 109 8.28 -1.11 20.00
CA LEU A 109 7.27 -0.61 19.05
C LEU A 109 6.38 0.48 19.66
N THR A 110 6.19 0.50 20.98
CA THR A 110 5.47 1.60 21.66
C THR A 110 6.22 2.93 21.58
N ARG A 111 7.57 2.91 21.57
CA ARG A 111 8.43 4.11 21.64
C ARG A 111 9.11 4.47 20.33
N ILE A 112 9.06 3.59 19.33
CA ILE A 112 9.71 3.81 18.04
C ILE A 112 9.17 5.07 17.36
N ASP A 113 10.02 5.76 16.62
CA ASP A 113 9.58 6.82 15.72
C ASP A 113 8.78 6.19 14.57
N GLY A 114 7.47 6.43 14.58
CA GLY A 114 6.56 5.89 13.57
C GLY A 114 6.77 6.50 12.19
N ASP A 115 7.21 7.76 12.10
CA ASP A 115 7.48 8.41 10.82
C ASP A 115 8.75 7.84 10.20
N ALA A 116 9.79 7.61 11.00
CA ALA A 116 11.02 6.95 10.55
C ALA A 116 10.77 5.51 10.08
N LEU A 117 9.96 4.75 10.82
CA LEU A 117 9.60 3.38 10.44
C LEU A 117 8.79 3.35 9.13
N ASP A 118 7.79 4.23 8.99
CA ASP A 118 7.00 4.33 7.76
C ASP A 118 7.86 4.72 6.55
N ARG A 119 8.81 5.65 6.70
CA ARG A 119 9.78 6.00 5.64
C ARG A 119 10.69 4.84 5.27
N ALA A 120 11.23 4.11 6.25
CA ALA A 120 12.10 2.97 6.00
C ALA A 120 11.39 1.87 5.20
N VAL A 121 10.18 1.49 5.62
CA VAL A 121 9.38 0.46 4.95
C VAL A 121 8.85 0.94 3.59
N GLY A 122 8.33 2.18 3.51
CA GLY A 122 7.85 2.78 2.27
C GLY A 122 8.95 2.90 1.22
N GLY A 123 10.15 3.33 1.62
CA GLY A 123 11.33 3.37 0.76
C GLY A 123 11.74 2.00 0.25
N TRP A 124 11.77 0.98 1.13
CA TRP A 124 12.11 -0.39 0.73
C TRP A 124 11.15 -0.94 -0.35
N LEU A 125 9.85 -0.66 -0.20
CA LEU A 125 8.83 -1.04 -1.18
C LEU A 125 8.93 -0.22 -2.46
N ALA A 126 9.30 1.07 -2.36
CA ALA A 126 9.47 1.94 -3.51
C ALA A 126 10.64 1.50 -4.41
N ASP A 127 11.78 1.10 -3.82
CA ASP A 127 12.94 0.65 -4.61
C ASP A 127 12.65 -0.63 -5.40
N ARG A 128 11.82 -1.51 -4.84
CA ARG A 128 11.46 -2.80 -5.43
C ARG A 128 10.24 -2.73 -6.32
N ARG A 129 9.69 -1.53 -6.53
CA ARG A 129 8.55 -1.31 -7.40
C ARG A 129 8.95 -1.66 -8.84
N PRO A 130 8.19 -2.53 -9.54
CA PRO A 130 8.49 -2.86 -10.92
C PRO A 130 8.36 -1.61 -11.81
N ALA A 131 9.21 -1.54 -12.84
CA ALA A 131 9.05 -0.54 -13.88
C ALA A 131 7.66 -0.67 -14.53
N SER A 132 6.99 0.46 -14.73
CA SER A 132 5.68 0.50 -15.36
C SER A 132 5.78 1.22 -16.70
N ALA A 133 5.36 0.54 -17.77
CA ALA A 133 5.12 1.15 -19.07
C ALA A 133 3.77 1.88 -19.02
N GLY A 134 3.81 3.22 -19.02
CA GLY A 134 2.63 4.08 -19.06
C GLY A 134 2.35 4.86 -17.78
N LEU A 135 1.13 5.42 -17.69
CA LEU A 135 0.71 6.28 -16.59
C LEU A 135 0.70 5.53 -15.25
N ARG A 136 1.49 6.03 -14.31
CA ARG A 136 1.56 5.52 -12.95
C ARG A 136 0.44 6.12 -12.11
N GLY A 137 -0.33 5.29 -11.44
CA GLY A 137 -1.38 5.74 -10.53
C GLY A 137 -0.98 5.61 -9.06
N LEU A 138 -1.32 6.60 -8.25
CA LEU A 138 -1.10 6.61 -6.80
C LEU A 138 -2.39 7.03 -6.08
N SER A 139 -2.98 6.15 -5.28
CA SER A 139 -4.15 6.46 -4.45
C SER A 139 -3.74 7.10 -3.14
N VAL A 140 -4.47 8.11 -2.70
CA VAL A 140 -4.39 8.66 -1.33
C VAL A 140 -5.73 8.51 -0.65
N ASP A 141 -5.73 7.84 0.50
CA ASP A 141 -6.92 7.62 1.34
C ASP A 141 -6.52 7.32 2.79
N GLY A 142 -7.41 7.66 3.72
CA GLY A 142 -7.22 7.52 5.15
C GLY A 142 -7.91 6.27 5.73
N LYS A 143 -7.25 5.60 6.67
CA LYS A 143 -7.83 4.52 7.47
C LYS A 143 -7.71 4.79 8.97
N SER A 144 -8.84 4.76 9.66
CA SER A 144 -8.88 4.77 11.13
C SER A 144 -8.67 3.36 11.69
N LEU A 145 -7.76 3.22 12.64
CA LEU A 145 -7.52 1.97 13.37
C LEU A 145 -8.55 1.85 14.51
N ARG A 146 -9.66 1.14 14.26
CA ARG A 146 -10.82 1.16 15.17
C ARG A 146 -10.53 0.50 16.53
N GLY A 147 -9.86 -0.66 16.54
CA GLY A 147 -9.55 -1.39 17.77
C GLY A 147 -8.52 -0.70 18.69
N ALA A 148 -7.70 0.19 18.10
CA ALA A 148 -6.65 0.93 18.79
C ALA A 148 -7.16 2.16 19.57
N ALA A 149 -8.42 2.57 19.36
CA ALA A 149 -9.00 3.68 20.11
C ALA A 149 -9.35 3.23 21.55
N LYS A 150 -8.88 3.98 22.56
CA LYS A 150 -9.44 3.90 23.92
C LYS A 150 -10.71 4.76 23.98
N ALA A 151 -11.65 4.46 24.88
CA ALA A 151 -12.90 5.22 25.07
C ALA A 151 -12.68 6.73 25.29
N ARG A 152 -11.50 7.13 25.80
CA ARG A 152 -11.06 8.53 25.98
C ARG A 152 -9.67 8.82 25.38
N GLY A 153 -9.16 7.94 24.52
CA GLY A 153 -7.80 8.07 23.97
C GLY A 153 -7.77 8.41 22.49
N ARG A 154 -6.56 8.72 22.02
CA ARG A 154 -6.26 9.02 20.62
C ARG A 154 -6.87 8.02 19.65
N LYS A 155 -7.64 8.51 18.68
CA LYS A 155 -8.00 7.74 17.50
C LYS A 155 -6.86 7.85 16.50
N ILE A 156 -6.17 6.75 16.24
CA ILE A 156 -5.12 6.72 15.23
C ILE A 156 -5.79 6.64 13.85
N HIS A 157 -5.52 7.64 13.03
CA HIS A 157 -5.99 7.72 11.66
C HIS A 157 -4.78 7.86 10.75
N LEU A 158 -4.56 6.88 9.89
CA LEU A 158 -3.38 6.80 9.04
C LEU A 158 -3.76 7.17 7.61
N LEU A 159 -3.08 8.15 7.03
CA LEU A 159 -3.18 8.50 5.62
C LEU A 159 -2.11 7.72 4.85
N ALA A 160 -2.50 7.00 3.79
CA ALA A 160 -1.59 6.16 3.02
C ALA A 160 -1.57 6.55 1.54
N ALA A 161 -0.40 6.43 0.92
CA ALA A 161 -0.19 6.56 -0.52
C ALA A 161 0.07 5.18 -1.14
N VAL A 162 -0.86 4.69 -1.95
CA VAL A 162 -0.86 3.32 -2.47
C VAL A 162 -0.75 3.27 -3.99
N GLU A 163 0.24 2.55 -4.49
CA GLU A 163 0.49 2.38 -5.90
C GLU A 163 -0.58 1.51 -6.58
N HIS A 164 -1.08 1.90 -7.76
CA HIS A 164 -2.26 1.25 -8.36
C HIS A 164 -2.02 -0.18 -8.86
N THR A 165 -0.87 -0.41 -9.50
CA THR A 165 -0.53 -1.65 -10.23
C THR A 165 -0.30 -2.81 -9.27
N THR A 166 0.57 -2.58 -8.31
CA THR A 166 1.07 -3.55 -7.32
C THR A 166 0.36 -3.41 -5.98
N GLY A 167 -0.23 -2.25 -5.67
CA GLY A 167 -0.85 -2.01 -4.37
C GLY A 167 0.14 -1.83 -3.23
N LEU A 168 1.39 -1.45 -3.53
CA LEU A 168 2.40 -1.16 -2.51
C LEU A 168 2.08 0.16 -1.81
N VAL A 169 2.30 0.20 -0.50
CA VAL A 169 2.20 1.43 0.29
C VAL A 169 3.55 2.12 0.24
N LEU A 170 3.64 3.21 -0.52
CA LEU A 170 4.90 3.95 -0.71
C LEU A 170 5.15 4.94 0.43
N ALA A 171 4.09 5.46 1.03
CA ALA A 171 4.17 6.33 2.19
C ALA A 171 2.93 6.14 3.09
N GLN A 172 3.12 6.36 4.38
CA GLN A 172 2.05 6.38 5.39
C GLN A 172 2.39 7.40 6.46
N LEU A 173 1.39 8.14 6.94
CA LEU A 173 1.54 9.09 8.05
C LEU A 173 0.35 9.03 8.98
N ASP A 174 0.58 9.29 10.27
CA ASP A 174 -0.50 9.54 11.21
C ASP A 174 -1.04 10.96 11.03
N VAL A 175 -2.36 11.07 10.86
CA VAL A 175 -3.02 12.35 10.66
C VAL A 175 -2.96 13.22 11.90
N GLY A 176 -2.86 12.64 13.10
CA GLY A 176 -2.84 13.38 14.36
C GLY A 176 -4.23 13.76 14.87
N GLU A 177 -4.33 14.16 16.15
CA GLU A 177 -5.63 14.47 16.79
C GLU A 177 -6.19 15.84 16.44
N LYS A 178 -5.32 16.84 16.25
CA LYS A 178 -5.72 18.25 16.03
C LYS A 178 -5.69 18.67 14.56
N THR A 179 -5.24 17.78 13.69
CA THR A 179 -4.99 18.05 12.28
C THR A 179 -5.97 17.28 11.42
N GLY A 180 -6.55 17.94 10.42
CA GLY A 180 -7.42 17.28 9.45
C GLY A 180 -6.60 16.52 8.40
N GLU A 181 -7.19 15.49 7.81
CA GLU A 181 -6.59 14.67 6.75
C GLU A 181 -6.01 15.53 5.61
N THR A 182 -6.73 16.60 5.24
CA THR A 182 -6.31 17.59 4.23
C THR A 182 -4.94 18.19 4.51
N THR A 183 -4.60 18.47 5.78
CA THR A 183 -3.31 19.10 6.14
C THR A 183 -2.12 18.16 5.99
N ARG A 184 -2.38 16.84 5.93
CA ARG A 184 -1.35 15.79 5.85
C ARG A 184 -1.16 15.25 4.45
N PHE A 185 -1.97 15.72 3.49
CA PHE A 185 -1.87 15.33 2.08
C PHE A 185 -0.50 15.67 1.47
N GLN A 186 -0.03 16.92 1.63
CA GLN A 186 1.28 17.33 1.11
C GLN A 186 2.44 16.64 1.86
N PRO A 187 2.51 16.64 3.21
CA PRO A 187 3.57 15.93 3.94
C PRO A 187 3.69 14.44 3.61
N LEU A 188 2.57 13.77 3.33
CA LEU A 188 2.58 12.37 2.91
C LEU A 188 3.27 12.20 1.57
N LEU A 189 2.92 13.05 0.61
CA LEU A 189 3.46 13.00 -0.74
C LEU A 189 4.91 13.46 -0.79
N ASP A 190 5.35 14.34 0.11
CA ASP A 190 6.77 14.70 0.28
C ASP A 190 7.64 13.50 0.69
N SER A 191 7.03 12.48 1.31
CA SER A 191 7.73 11.22 1.65
C SER A 191 7.87 10.26 0.46
N VAL A 192 7.24 10.56 -0.68
CA VAL A 192 7.38 9.78 -1.91
C VAL A 192 8.48 10.42 -2.77
N ALA A 193 9.53 9.65 -3.05
CA ALA A 193 10.75 10.13 -3.70
C ALA A 193 10.50 10.77 -5.08
N ASP A 194 9.75 10.09 -5.95
CA ASP A 194 9.43 10.60 -7.28
C ASP A 194 7.91 10.55 -7.56
N LEU A 195 7.35 11.74 -7.81
CA LEU A 195 5.96 11.93 -8.21
C LEU A 195 5.83 12.45 -9.65
N ALA A 196 6.93 12.75 -10.34
CA ALA A 196 6.88 13.28 -11.69
C ALA A 196 6.17 12.29 -12.61
N GLY A 197 5.22 12.79 -13.41
CA GLY A 197 4.40 11.98 -14.31
C GLY A 197 3.42 11.02 -13.61
N THR A 198 3.37 10.98 -12.26
CA THR A 198 2.43 10.14 -11.51
C THR A 198 1.06 10.81 -11.43
N VAL A 199 0.01 10.03 -11.60
CA VAL A 199 -1.39 10.44 -11.48
C VAL A 199 -1.90 10.10 -10.08
N VAL A 200 -2.05 11.12 -9.25
CA VAL A 200 -2.59 10.98 -7.91
C VAL A 200 -4.12 10.95 -7.96
N THR A 201 -4.71 9.89 -7.41
CA THR A 201 -6.15 9.76 -7.25
C THR A 201 -6.50 9.83 -5.78
N SER A 202 -7.48 10.65 -5.44
CA SER A 202 -7.88 10.84 -4.05
C SER A 202 -9.40 10.85 -3.96
N ASP A 203 -9.87 10.70 -2.73
CA ASP A 203 -11.27 10.87 -2.43
C ASP A 203 -11.72 12.34 -2.69
N ALA A 204 -13.01 12.60 -2.43
CA ALA A 204 -13.56 13.92 -2.64
C ALA A 204 -13.08 14.94 -1.60
N LEU A 205 -12.77 14.53 -0.37
CA LEU A 205 -12.27 15.42 0.68
C LEU A 205 -11.00 16.14 0.24
N HIS A 206 -10.12 15.43 -0.45
CA HIS A 206 -8.85 15.95 -1.00
C HIS A 206 -8.98 16.76 -2.29
N THR A 207 -10.20 16.93 -2.84
CA THR A 207 -10.46 17.79 -4.00
C THR A 207 -10.37 19.27 -3.60
N GLN A 208 -9.15 19.73 -3.38
CA GLN A 208 -8.79 21.07 -2.94
C GLN A 208 -7.91 21.74 -4.01
N ARG A 209 -8.12 23.05 -4.22
CA ARG A 209 -7.36 23.83 -5.20
C ARG A 209 -5.87 23.86 -4.87
N GLY A 210 -5.53 23.97 -3.58
CA GLY A 210 -4.13 23.96 -3.11
C GLY A 210 -3.42 22.62 -3.36
N HIS A 211 -4.12 21.49 -3.21
CA HIS A 211 -3.55 20.17 -3.53
C HIS A 211 -3.29 20.03 -5.03
N ALA A 212 -4.22 20.50 -5.87
CA ALA A 212 -4.02 20.49 -7.32
C ALA A 212 -2.80 21.30 -7.73
N ALA A 213 -2.65 22.52 -7.21
CA ALA A 213 -1.49 23.37 -7.49
C ALA A 213 -0.17 22.73 -7.02
N TYR A 214 -0.16 22.13 -5.82
CA TYR A 214 0.99 21.40 -5.29
C TYR A 214 1.41 20.23 -6.20
N LEU A 215 0.46 19.41 -6.63
CA LEU A 215 0.73 18.26 -7.51
C LEU A 215 1.31 18.72 -8.85
N LEU A 216 0.71 19.74 -9.47
CA LEU A 216 1.21 20.31 -10.72
C LEU A 216 2.61 20.90 -10.56
N GLY A 217 2.89 21.57 -9.43
CA GLY A 217 4.22 22.09 -9.10
C GLY A 217 5.28 21.00 -8.99
N ARG A 218 4.92 19.81 -8.51
CA ARG A 218 5.79 18.62 -8.47
C ARG A 218 5.80 17.81 -9.78
N ARG A 219 5.30 18.38 -10.88
CA ARG A 219 5.16 17.70 -12.19
C ARG A 219 4.32 16.41 -12.12
N ALA A 220 3.47 16.30 -11.11
CA ALA A 220 2.50 15.24 -10.96
C ALA A 220 1.15 15.67 -11.54
N HIS A 221 0.29 14.68 -11.74
CA HIS A 221 -1.05 14.85 -12.26
C HIS A 221 -2.08 14.41 -11.23
N TYR A 222 -3.34 14.81 -11.42
CA TYR A 222 -4.42 14.39 -10.53
C TYR A 222 -5.65 13.91 -11.28
N ILE A 223 -6.42 13.06 -10.62
CA ILE A 223 -7.83 12.83 -10.89
C ILE A 223 -8.60 13.14 -9.60
N ALA A 224 -9.36 14.22 -9.60
CA ALA A 224 -10.06 14.70 -8.42
C ALA A 224 -11.57 14.49 -8.54
N ILE A 225 -12.16 13.75 -7.59
CA ILE A 225 -13.59 13.41 -7.60
C ILE A 225 -14.41 14.56 -7.02
N VAL A 226 -15.30 15.12 -7.83
CA VAL A 226 -16.08 16.31 -7.48
C VAL A 226 -17.42 15.91 -6.85
N LYS A 227 -17.59 16.23 -5.56
CA LYS A 227 -18.85 16.05 -4.81
C LYS A 227 -19.44 17.41 -4.37
N GLY A 228 -20.13 17.44 -3.23
CA GLY A 228 -20.78 18.64 -2.71
C GLY A 228 -19.83 19.71 -2.16
N ASN A 229 -18.57 19.36 -1.90
CA ASN A 229 -17.54 20.28 -1.43
C ASN A 229 -17.08 21.30 -2.48
N GLN A 230 -17.37 21.08 -3.76
CA GLN A 230 -16.98 21.96 -4.87
C GLN A 230 -18.23 22.33 -5.70
N LYS A 231 -19.14 23.12 -5.11
CA LYS A 231 -20.48 23.40 -5.67
C LYS A 231 -20.41 23.99 -7.09
N ASN A 232 -19.65 25.07 -7.29
CA ASN A 232 -19.57 25.77 -8.58
C ASN A 232 -18.97 24.88 -9.68
N LEU A 233 -17.88 24.18 -9.34
CA LEU A 233 -17.28 23.20 -10.25
C LEU A 233 -18.26 22.09 -10.61
N ARG A 234 -18.99 21.55 -9.62
CA ARG A 234 -20.00 20.51 -9.87
C ARG A 234 -21.13 21.01 -10.77
N THR A 235 -21.57 22.26 -10.60
CA THR A 235 -22.58 22.88 -11.46
C THR A 235 -22.07 23.01 -12.89
N GLN A 236 -20.85 23.51 -13.08
CA GLN A 236 -20.21 23.58 -14.39
C GLN A 236 -20.11 22.19 -15.04
N LEU A 237 -19.62 21.19 -14.30
CA LEU A 237 -19.51 19.83 -14.81
C LEU A 237 -20.87 19.24 -15.20
N LYS A 238 -21.95 19.55 -14.50
CA LYS A 238 -23.30 19.10 -14.90
C LYS A 238 -23.79 19.75 -16.18
N SER A 239 -23.36 20.99 -16.47
CA SER A 239 -23.79 21.76 -17.66
C SER A 239 -23.10 21.35 -18.96
N LEU A 240 -22.02 20.56 -18.89
CA LEU A 240 -21.33 20.06 -20.08
C LEU A 240 -22.27 19.18 -20.95
N PRO A 241 -22.07 19.15 -22.29
CA PRO A 241 -22.93 18.46 -23.25
C PRO A 241 -22.76 16.92 -23.22
N TRP A 242 -22.97 16.30 -22.06
CA TRP A 242 -22.78 14.86 -21.86
C TRP A 242 -23.69 13.99 -22.72
N LYS A 243 -24.82 14.53 -23.20
CA LYS A 243 -25.75 13.78 -24.06
C LYS A 243 -25.14 13.57 -25.45
N ASP A 244 -24.43 14.58 -25.94
CA ASP A 244 -23.88 14.64 -27.31
C ASP A 244 -22.54 13.90 -27.42
N LEU A 245 -21.85 13.70 -26.30
CA LEU A 245 -20.61 12.93 -26.27
C LEU A 245 -20.85 11.42 -26.43
N PRO A 246 -20.05 10.72 -27.25
CA PRO A 246 -20.16 9.27 -27.39
C PRO A 246 -19.80 8.55 -26.08
N LEU A 247 -20.28 7.31 -25.95
CA LEU A 247 -19.85 6.44 -24.86
C LEU A 247 -18.42 5.94 -25.15
N GLN A 248 -17.43 6.42 -24.40
CA GLN A 248 -16.02 6.08 -24.64
C GLN A 248 -15.53 4.88 -23.83
N GLY A 249 -16.32 4.38 -22.87
CA GLY A 249 -15.97 3.17 -22.16
C GLY A 249 -17.11 2.59 -21.35
N ARG A 250 -17.13 1.25 -21.27
CA ARG A 250 -18.12 0.50 -20.52
C ARG A 250 -17.49 -0.73 -19.90
N THR A 251 -17.66 -0.87 -18.59
CA THR A 251 -17.24 -2.09 -17.87
C THR A 251 -18.43 -2.72 -17.17
N ARG A 252 -18.39 -4.04 -17.04
CA ARG A 252 -19.32 -4.80 -16.18
C ARG A 252 -18.49 -5.54 -15.13
N GLY A 253 -19.08 -5.75 -13.97
CA GLY A 253 -18.48 -6.55 -12.91
C GLY A 253 -19.56 -7.17 -12.03
N THR A 254 -19.21 -8.28 -11.40
CA THR A 254 -20.03 -8.97 -10.41
C THR A 254 -19.17 -9.20 -9.17
N GLY A 255 -19.73 -8.93 -7.99
CA GLY A 255 -19.01 -9.08 -6.73
C GLY A 255 -19.87 -8.75 -5.53
N HIS A 256 -19.65 -9.43 -4.40
CA HIS A 256 -20.38 -9.25 -3.14
C HIS A 256 -21.91 -9.22 -3.31
N GLY A 257 -22.46 -10.12 -4.14
CA GLY A 257 -23.90 -10.21 -4.41
C GLY A 257 -24.47 -9.09 -5.30
N ARG A 258 -23.62 -8.27 -5.92
CA ARG A 258 -24.03 -7.11 -6.74
C ARG A 258 -23.48 -7.24 -8.17
N ALA A 259 -24.29 -6.81 -9.14
CA ALA A 259 -23.85 -6.55 -10.50
C ALA A 259 -23.65 -5.05 -10.68
N GLU A 260 -22.54 -4.63 -11.25
CA GLU A 260 -22.23 -3.23 -11.50
C GLU A 260 -21.86 -3.00 -12.97
N ILE A 261 -22.43 -1.95 -13.55
CA ILE A 261 -22.08 -1.44 -14.88
C ILE A 261 -21.58 -0.02 -14.69
N ARG A 262 -20.37 0.27 -15.21
CA ARG A 262 -19.82 1.62 -15.24
C ARG A 262 -19.71 2.09 -16.68
N ARG A 263 -20.19 3.29 -16.94
CA ARG A 263 -20.10 3.99 -18.23
C ARG A 263 -19.30 5.27 -18.01
N ILE A 264 -18.30 5.51 -18.84
CA ILE A 264 -17.46 6.71 -18.79
C ILE A 264 -17.69 7.55 -20.04
N LYS A 265 -17.81 8.87 -19.83
CA LYS A 265 -17.72 9.90 -20.84
C LYS A 265 -16.68 10.94 -20.37
N VAL A 266 -15.89 11.44 -21.30
CA VAL A 266 -14.79 12.37 -21.09
C VAL A 266 -14.96 13.52 -22.06
N ALA A 267 -14.91 14.74 -21.53
CA ALA A 267 -14.99 15.98 -22.27
C ALA A 267 -13.68 16.74 -22.09
N THR A 268 -13.04 17.15 -23.18
CA THR A 268 -11.93 18.11 -23.13
C THR A 268 -12.51 19.50 -22.87
N ALA A 269 -12.03 20.18 -21.83
CA ALA A 269 -12.53 21.50 -21.45
C ALA A 269 -11.40 22.32 -20.82
N GLY A 270 -11.06 23.45 -21.44
CA GLY A 270 -9.94 24.31 -21.00
C GLY A 270 -10.29 25.33 -19.92
N ASN A 271 -11.57 25.59 -19.66
CA ASN A 271 -12.06 26.62 -18.73
C ASN A 271 -12.73 26.04 -17.48
N LEU A 272 -12.30 24.84 -17.04
CA LEU A 272 -12.83 24.23 -15.83
C LEU A 272 -12.42 25.03 -14.58
N LEU A 273 -13.34 25.19 -13.63
CA LEU A 273 -13.14 25.94 -12.39
C LEU A 273 -12.23 25.22 -11.37
N PHE A 274 -11.15 24.58 -11.83
CA PHE A 274 -10.20 23.85 -11.01
C PHE A 274 -8.77 23.95 -11.57
N PRO A 275 -7.74 24.20 -10.73
CA PRO A 275 -6.39 24.53 -11.22
C PRO A 275 -5.79 23.47 -12.14
N GLY A 276 -5.45 23.87 -13.38
CA GLY A 276 -4.81 23.00 -14.37
C GLY A 276 -5.69 21.89 -14.94
N ALA A 277 -6.99 21.88 -14.67
CA ALA A 277 -7.90 20.88 -15.22
C ALA A 277 -8.04 21.06 -16.75
N ARG A 278 -7.82 19.97 -17.49
CA ARG A 278 -7.88 19.91 -18.95
C ARG A 278 -8.99 19.00 -19.47
N GLN A 279 -9.39 18.02 -18.67
CA GLN A 279 -10.48 17.10 -18.99
C GLN A 279 -11.47 16.98 -17.83
N ALA A 280 -12.74 16.82 -18.18
CA ALA A 280 -13.85 16.52 -17.29
C ALA A 280 -14.36 15.11 -17.57
N VAL A 281 -14.73 14.38 -16.52
CA VAL A 281 -15.24 13.01 -16.63
C VAL A 281 -16.60 12.89 -15.97
N GLN A 282 -17.53 12.23 -16.66
CA GLN A 282 -18.78 11.73 -16.10
C GLN A 282 -18.73 10.19 -16.07
N ILE A 283 -18.89 9.64 -14.87
CA ILE A 283 -19.06 8.20 -14.67
C ILE A 283 -20.48 7.93 -14.19
N LYS A 284 -21.25 7.17 -14.99
CA LYS A 284 -22.53 6.60 -14.55
C LYS A 284 -22.31 5.19 -14.07
N ARG A 285 -22.60 4.96 -12.78
CA ARG A 285 -22.55 3.65 -12.12
C ARG A 285 -23.98 3.14 -11.93
N ARG A 286 -24.32 2.03 -12.57
CA ARG A 286 -25.55 1.28 -12.32
C ARG A 286 -25.20 0.06 -11.48
N ARG A 287 -25.71 0.00 -10.26
CA ARG A 287 -25.53 -1.12 -9.34
C ARG A 287 -26.87 -1.83 -9.16
N THR A 288 -26.89 -3.13 -9.37
CA THR A 288 -28.07 -3.98 -9.19
C THR A 288 -27.74 -5.02 -8.13
N ASP A 289 -28.52 -5.05 -7.06
CA ASP A 289 -28.46 -6.11 -6.07
C ASP A 289 -29.05 -7.39 -6.67
N ARG A 290 -28.30 -8.51 -6.63
CA ARG A 290 -28.71 -9.74 -7.31
C ARG A 290 -29.77 -10.53 -6.56
N LYS A 291 -29.94 -10.29 -5.25
CA LYS A 291 -30.96 -10.98 -4.45
C LYS A 291 -32.31 -10.27 -4.55
N THR A 292 -32.29 -8.94 -4.48
CA THR A 292 -33.51 -8.12 -4.44
C THR A 292 -33.89 -7.52 -5.79
N GLY A 293 -32.99 -7.55 -6.79
CA GLY A 293 -33.18 -6.88 -8.07
C GLY A 293 -33.08 -5.35 -8.02
N LYS A 294 -32.97 -4.76 -6.82
CA LYS A 294 -32.96 -3.30 -6.62
C LYS A 294 -31.81 -2.66 -7.37
N THR A 295 -32.12 -1.69 -8.23
CA THR A 295 -31.15 -0.97 -9.04
C THR A 295 -30.96 0.45 -8.52
N THR A 296 -29.70 0.88 -8.40
CA THR A 296 -29.31 2.25 -8.05
C THR A 296 -28.41 2.80 -9.14
N ILE A 297 -28.69 4.02 -9.60
CA ILE A 297 -27.86 4.74 -10.58
C ILE A 297 -27.25 5.95 -9.90
N THR A 298 -25.93 6.04 -9.92
CA THR A 298 -25.18 7.18 -9.38
C THR A 298 -24.32 7.80 -10.48
N THR A 299 -24.34 9.12 -10.56
CA THR A 299 -23.44 9.88 -11.44
C THR A 299 -22.33 10.49 -10.61
N VAL A 300 -21.08 10.22 -10.98
CA VAL A 300 -19.88 10.75 -10.37
C VAL A 300 -19.17 11.64 -11.39
N TYR A 301 -18.71 12.79 -10.95
CA TYR A 301 -17.91 13.71 -11.77
C TYR A 301 -16.47 13.74 -11.27
N ALA A 302 -15.52 13.90 -12.19
CA ALA A 302 -14.12 14.13 -11.87
C ALA A 302 -13.49 15.14 -12.83
N VAL A 303 -12.43 15.80 -12.36
CA VAL A 303 -11.57 16.67 -13.17
C VAL A 303 -10.15 16.16 -13.18
N ILE A 304 -9.46 16.38 -14.29
CA ILE A 304 -8.18 15.74 -14.61
C ILE A 304 -7.24 16.79 -15.18
N SER A 305 -5.98 16.77 -14.73
CA SER A 305 -4.93 17.68 -15.23
C SER A 305 -4.33 17.29 -16.58
N LEU A 306 -4.35 16.00 -16.91
CA LEU A 306 -3.84 15.46 -18.17
C LEU A 306 -4.71 15.88 -19.36
N THR A 307 -4.08 16.19 -20.49
CA THR A 307 -4.78 16.43 -21.76
C THR A 307 -5.26 15.13 -22.41
N ALA A 308 -6.09 15.24 -23.45
CA ALA A 308 -6.62 14.08 -24.17
C ALA A 308 -5.52 13.27 -24.88
N GLU A 309 -4.45 13.94 -25.30
CA GLU A 309 -3.27 13.33 -25.92
C GLU A 309 -2.44 12.55 -24.90
N GLN A 310 -2.39 13.02 -23.65
CA GLN A 310 -1.62 12.38 -22.58
C GLN A 310 -2.36 11.20 -21.92
N ALA A 311 -3.70 11.23 -21.91
CA ALA A 311 -4.50 10.18 -21.28
C ALA A 311 -5.83 9.94 -21.99
N SER A 312 -5.95 8.77 -22.60
CA SER A 312 -7.18 8.28 -23.22
C SER A 312 -8.30 8.01 -22.19
N PRO A 313 -9.57 8.07 -22.60
CA PRO A 313 -10.71 7.68 -21.74
C PRO A 313 -10.57 6.29 -21.11
N ALA A 314 -9.98 5.33 -21.81
CA ALA A 314 -9.75 3.98 -21.29
C ALA A 314 -8.72 3.96 -20.16
N GLN A 315 -7.60 4.68 -20.31
CA GLN A 315 -6.59 4.84 -19.26
C GLN A 315 -7.17 5.56 -18.03
N LEU A 316 -7.97 6.62 -18.24
CA LEU A 316 -8.64 7.33 -17.16
C LEU A 316 -9.64 6.44 -16.41
N ALA A 317 -10.42 5.63 -17.13
CA ALA A 317 -11.33 4.67 -16.53
C ALA A 317 -10.58 3.62 -15.69
N LYS A 318 -9.41 3.17 -16.16
CA LYS A 318 -8.53 2.26 -15.42
C LYS A 318 -8.01 2.91 -14.14
N LEU A 319 -7.42 4.11 -14.20
CA LEU A 319 -6.90 4.83 -13.03
C LEU A 319 -7.98 5.10 -11.97
N ILE A 320 -9.19 5.49 -12.38
CA ILE A 320 -10.31 5.71 -11.45
C ILE A 320 -10.77 4.40 -10.81
N ARG A 321 -10.72 3.29 -11.54
CA ARG A 321 -11.05 1.97 -10.99
C ARG A 321 -9.97 1.50 -10.02
N ASP A 322 -8.71 1.66 -10.42
CA ASP A 322 -7.56 1.20 -9.65
C ASP A 322 -7.36 2.02 -8.37
N HIS A 323 -8.01 3.18 -8.24
CA HIS A 323 -8.12 3.90 -6.96
C HIS A 323 -8.56 2.97 -5.82
N TRP A 324 -9.51 2.04 -6.09
CA TRP A 324 -10.04 1.06 -5.13
C TRP A 324 -8.99 0.08 -4.60
N ARG A 325 -7.76 0.09 -5.12
CA ARG A 325 -6.64 -0.68 -4.58
C ARG A 325 -6.36 -0.36 -3.11
N ILE A 326 -6.56 0.90 -2.70
CA ILE A 326 -6.37 1.32 -1.30
C ILE A 326 -7.45 0.74 -0.39
N GLU A 327 -8.71 0.75 -0.82
CA GLU A 327 -9.81 0.08 -0.10
C GLU A 327 -9.60 -1.44 -0.02
N ALA A 328 -9.10 -2.06 -1.10
CA ALA A 328 -8.76 -3.48 -1.10
C ALA A 328 -7.63 -3.79 -0.10
N LEU A 329 -6.64 -2.90 0.04
CA LEU A 329 -5.61 -3.02 1.08
C LEU A 329 -6.23 -2.91 2.48
N HIS A 330 -7.11 -1.94 2.72
CA HIS A 330 -7.81 -1.78 4.00
C HIS A 330 -8.57 -3.06 4.37
N HIS A 331 -9.33 -3.63 3.43
CA HIS A 331 -10.03 -4.89 3.63
C HIS A 331 -9.09 -6.05 3.97
N VAL A 332 -7.94 -6.18 3.29
CA VAL A 332 -6.95 -7.21 3.61
C VAL A 332 -6.40 -7.02 5.03
N ARG A 333 -6.07 -5.79 5.44
CA ARG A 333 -5.63 -5.49 6.81
C ARG A 333 -6.67 -5.89 7.85
N ASP A 334 -7.94 -5.61 7.58
CA ASP A 334 -9.03 -5.91 8.52
C ASP A 334 -9.33 -7.41 8.60
N THR A 335 -9.46 -8.07 7.45
CA THR A 335 -9.92 -9.47 7.39
C THR A 335 -8.81 -10.49 7.57
N THR A 336 -7.61 -10.20 7.05
CA THR A 336 -6.48 -11.15 7.10
C THR A 336 -5.63 -10.93 8.34
N PHE A 337 -5.44 -9.68 8.77
CA PHE A 337 -4.61 -9.34 9.93
C PHE A 337 -5.41 -8.94 11.17
N ALA A 338 -6.74 -9.05 11.13
CA ALA A 338 -7.65 -8.70 12.23
C ALA A 338 -7.41 -7.29 12.79
N GLU A 339 -7.03 -6.33 11.93
CA GLU A 339 -6.54 -5.02 12.37
C GLU A 339 -7.58 -4.23 13.18
N ASP A 340 -8.82 -4.18 12.71
CA ASP A 340 -9.91 -3.52 13.43
C ASP A 340 -10.26 -4.19 14.77
N ALA A 341 -9.95 -5.48 14.93
CA ALA A 341 -10.12 -6.22 16.19
C ALA A 341 -8.91 -6.11 17.13
N SER A 342 -7.78 -5.56 16.67
CA SER A 342 -6.56 -5.45 17.46
C SER A 342 -6.73 -4.52 18.65
N GLN A 343 -6.40 -5.00 19.85
CA GLN A 343 -6.48 -4.21 21.09
C GLN A 343 -5.13 -3.58 21.49
N LEU A 344 -4.19 -3.48 20.56
CA LEU A 344 -2.95 -2.75 20.78
C LEU A 344 -3.27 -1.25 20.78
N ARG A 345 -3.00 -0.56 21.90
CA ARG A 345 -3.48 0.81 22.17
C ARG A 345 -2.42 1.75 22.74
N THR A 346 -1.17 1.31 22.83
CA THR A 346 -0.13 2.01 23.60
C THR A 346 0.95 2.60 22.70
N GLY A 347 1.14 3.91 22.78
CA GLY A 347 2.13 4.66 22.00
C GLY A 347 2.01 4.41 20.50
N ASN A 348 3.14 4.26 19.83
CA ASN A 348 3.21 4.04 18.38
C ASN A 348 3.01 2.60 17.95
N ALA A 349 2.82 1.66 18.88
CA ALA A 349 2.73 0.23 18.56
C ALA A 349 1.60 -0.13 17.56
N PRO A 350 0.40 0.49 17.61
CA PRO A 350 -0.65 0.20 16.63
C PRO A 350 -0.29 0.67 15.21
N ARG A 351 0.36 1.84 15.11
CA ARG A 351 0.89 2.37 13.85
C ARG A 351 2.01 1.48 13.31
N ALA A 352 2.96 1.09 14.15
CA ALA A 352 4.05 0.19 13.76
C ALA A 352 3.52 -1.14 13.22
N MET A 353 2.50 -1.73 13.87
CA MET A 353 1.85 -2.94 13.37
C MET A 353 1.14 -2.72 12.02
N ALA A 354 0.53 -1.56 11.78
CA ALA A 354 0.01 -1.22 10.46
C ALA A 354 1.13 -1.16 9.40
N THR A 355 2.29 -0.58 9.73
CA THR A 355 3.47 -0.55 8.86
C THR A 355 3.96 -1.96 8.53
N TRP A 356 4.06 -2.85 9.53
CA TRP A 356 4.45 -4.25 9.31
C TRP A 356 3.46 -5.03 8.44
N ARG A 357 2.16 -4.79 8.61
CA ARG A 357 1.13 -5.39 7.74
C ARG A 357 1.25 -4.89 6.30
N ASN A 358 1.53 -3.59 6.11
CA ASN A 358 1.78 -3.03 4.79
C ASN A 358 3.01 -3.68 4.14
N LEU A 359 4.11 -3.85 4.90
CA LEU A 359 5.31 -4.55 4.44
C LEU A 359 4.98 -6.00 4.05
N ALA A 360 4.27 -6.73 4.89
CA ALA A 360 3.93 -8.13 4.62
C ALA A 360 3.07 -8.29 3.36
N VAL A 361 2.05 -7.44 3.19
CA VAL A 361 1.24 -7.41 1.96
C VAL A 361 2.10 -7.03 0.76
N GLY A 362 2.98 -6.04 0.90
CA GLY A 362 3.87 -5.58 -0.17
C GLY A 362 4.84 -6.66 -0.65
N ALA A 363 5.57 -7.28 0.28
CA ALA A 363 6.51 -8.36 0.00
C ALA A 363 5.86 -9.55 -0.70
N LEU A 364 4.65 -9.96 -0.25
CA LEU A 364 3.89 -11.02 -0.90
C LEU A 364 3.50 -10.65 -2.34
N ARG A 365 3.05 -9.40 -2.58
CA ARG A 365 2.64 -8.95 -3.92
C ARG A 365 3.82 -8.80 -4.88
N LEU A 366 4.97 -8.33 -4.40
CA LEU A 366 6.21 -8.27 -5.17
C LEU A 366 6.62 -9.66 -5.68
N ASN A 367 6.37 -10.69 -4.88
CA ASN A 367 6.64 -12.08 -5.23
C ASN A 367 5.45 -12.79 -5.91
N GLY A 368 4.53 -12.03 -6.52
CA GLY A 368 3.42 -12.57 -7.32
C GLY A 368 2.30 -13.25 -6.54
N VAL A 369 2.29 -13.19 -5.20
CA VAL A 369 1.27 -13.83 -4.37
C VAL A 369 -0.04 -13.03 -4.42
N LYS A 370 -1.06 -13.63 -5.06
CA LYS A 370 -2.39 -13.01 -5.20
C LYS A 370 -3.26 -13.15 -3.95
N ASN A 371 -3.18 -14.28 -3.27
CA ASN A 371 -3.94 -14.56 -2.05
C ASN A 371 -3.05 -14.38 -0.81
N ILE A 372 -3.20 -13.24 -0.15
CA ILE A 372 -2.38 -12.86 1.01
C ILE A 372 -2.51 -13.86 2.16
N ALA A 373 -3.73 -14.29 2.51
CA ALA A 373 -3.95 -15.27 3.58
C ALA A 373 -3.27 -16.62 3.28
N SER A 374 -3.27 -17.03 2.01
CA SER A 374 -2.53 -18.22 1.58
C SER A 374 -1.02 -18.05 1.70
N GLY A 375 -0.49 -16.87 1.34
CA GLY A 375 0.93 -16.52 1.49
C GLY A 375 1.38 -16.58 2.95
N LEU A 376 0.63 -15.95 3.86
CA LEU A 376 0.94 -15.98 5.30
C LEU A 376 1.00 -17.40 5.84
N ARG A 377 0.03 -18.27 5.48
CA ARG A 377 0.03 -19.68 5.91
C ARG A 377 1.20 -20.48 5.34
N ARG A 378 1.67 -20.19 4.13
CA ARG A 378 2.90 -20.80 3.59
C ARG A 378 4.10 -20.40 4.43
N ASN A 379 4.24 -19.11 4.71
CA ASN A 379 5.32 -18.56 5.50
C ASN A 379 5.30 -19.02 6.97
N ALA A 380 4.11 -19.33 7.52
CA ALA A 380 3.97 -19.93 8.84
C ALA A 380 4.52 -21.37 8.92
N ARG A 381 4.55 -22.10 7.81
CA ARG A 381 5.02 -23.50 7.75
C ARG A 381 6.53 -23.60 7.55
N ASP A 382 7.16 -22.53 7.07
CA ASP A 382 8.59 -22.49 6.79
C ASP A 382 9.14 -21.10 7.12
N ALA A 383 9.89 -21.03 8.22
CA ALA A 383 10.48 -19.80 8.73
C ALA A 383 11.58 -19.22 7.82
N HIS A 384 12.08 -19.96 6.82
CA HIS A 384 13.00 -19.42 5.81
C HIS A 384 12.29 -18.61 4.72
N CYS A 385 11.00 -18.88 4.46
CA CYS A 385 10.23 -18.17 3.44
C CYS A 385 10.16 -16.64 3.70
N PRO A 386 9.87 -16.15 4.92
CA PRO A 386 9.93 -14.72 5.22
C PRO A 386 11.28 -14.05 4.90
N LEU A 387 12.40 -14.74 5.18
CA LEU A 387 13.75 -14.19 4.95
C LEU A 387 14.01 -13.98 3.46
N ALA A 388 13.65 -14.98 2.65
CA ALA A 388 13.77 -14.90 1.19
C ALA A 388 12.91 -13.77 0.61
N LEU A 389 11.65 -13.66 1.06
CA LEU A 389 10.72 -12.63 0.57
C LEU A 389 11.14 -11.20 0.93
N LEU A 390 11.82 -11.03 2.07
CA LEU A 390 12.30 -9.73 2.54
C LEU A 390 13.74 -9.43 2.13
N VAL A 391 14.40 -10.37 1.44
CA VAL A 391 15.82 -10.27 1.03
C VAL A 391 16.70 -9.96 2.25
N LEU A 392 16.53 -10.76 3.31
CA LEU A 392 17.20 -10.61 4.60
C LEU A 392 18.44 -11.52 4.76
N ALA A 393 19.05 -11.96 3.65
CA ALA A 393 20.27 -12.76 3.64
C ALA A 393 21.05 -12.52 2.35
#